data_AF-A0A524GZN5-F1
#
_entry.id   AF-A0A524GZN5-F1
#
_cell.length_a   1.000
_cell.length_b   1.000
_cell.length_c   1.000
_cell.angle_alpha   90.00
_cell.angle_beta   90.00
_cell.angle_gamma   90.00
#
_symmetry.space_group_name_H-M   'P 1'
#
loop_
_entity.id
_entity.type
_entity.pdbx_description
1 polymer ?
#
loop_
_entity_poly.entity_id
_entity_poly.type
_entity_poly.pdbx_seq_one_letter_code
_entity_poly.pdbx_strand_id
1 'polypeptide(L)'
;MSDSRRLKGIGVSPGVGFAAAMVVQWGFPDVPDRTVGEEDLEGEVVRLHAAVREAVVGLETLQERVLVRAGVEESRIFEAQILMVQDPDFLAGVELLIRKNLLGAETAYEFKALELRNLWASSGSAQLRERLADLTAIQRRVVLKLMGQTEREPWSGTLDEQVIVVAHELSPGLTVQLDREHVVGLLSEEGTRTSHAAILAHSLGIPAVMGVAGAIQRVRDGQMILLDGRTGEVILEPTRGELEQAKTRLHRRHRLELKLEAGLSTPAVTPDGRQLILRGNVDLPEEIEPAVRHGAEGVGLLRTEFLLTGRAVIPSETEQTDYFRRVAQAFPNQPIVVRTFDLGGDKFPVAFDAPIEANPFLGWRSIRVCLDHPEIFRPQIRAILRAAAGSDIRMMLPLITRVDEVRRVREMVDEERAAMLAAGEPAAEHLPIGVMIETPAAVIIADRLAAVSDFFSVGTNDLTQYTLVVDRGNARLADRFRTEDPAIL
;
A
#
# COMPACT_ATOMS: atom_id res chain seq x y z
N MET A 1 -30.68 1.37 -18.80
CA MET A 1 -30.57 0.54 -17.59
C MET A 1 -29.10 0.13 -17.51
N SER A 2 -28.29 0.86 -16.74
CA SER A 2 -26.84 0.60 -16.69
C SER A 2 -26.58 -0.78 -16.11
N ASP A 3 -25.56 -1.44 -16.66
CA ASP A 3 -25.16 -2.83 -16.42
C ASP A 3 -24.89 -3.10 -14.92
N SER A 4 -25.93 -3.39 -14.14
CA SER A 4 -25.87 -3.56 -12.67
C SER A 4 -25.00 -4.75 -12.24
N ARG A 5 -24.60 -5.60 -13.20
CA ARG A 5 -23.72 -6.75 -13.00
C ARG A 5 -22.24 -6.40 -13.17
N ARG A 6 -21.89 -5.23 -13.72
CA ARG A 6 -20.49 -4.83 -13.91
C ARG A 6 -20.07 -3.83 -12.86
N LEU A 7 -19.02 -4.18 -12.14
CA LEU A 7 -18.34 -3.29 -11.20
C LEU A 7 -16.96 -2.92 -11.77
N LYS A 8 -16.49 -1.75 -11.37
CA LYS A 8 -15.19 -1.22 -11.79
C LYS A 8 -14.42 -0.74 -10.57
N GLY A 9 -13.16 -1.14 -10.50
CA GLY A 9 -12.19 -0.58 -9.57
C GLY A 9 -10.81 -0.50 -10.20
N ILE A 10 -9.81 -0.54 -9.33
CA ILE A 10 -8.40 -0.43 -9.66
C ILE A 10 -7.83 -1.84 -9.69
N GLY A 11 -7.41 -2.31 -10.86
CA GLY A 11 -6.61 -3.53 -10.95
C GLY A 11 -5.26 -3.33 -10.26
N VAL A 12 -4.92 -4.17 -9.28
CA VAL A 12 -3.68 -4.07 -8.51
C VAL A 12 -2.77 -5.29 -8.68
N SER A 13 -3.34 -6.46 -8.96
CA SER A 13 -2.57 -7.68 -9.25
C SER A 13 -3.13 -8.35 -10.50
N PRO A 14 -2.34 -8.52 -11.57
CA PRO A 14 -2.83 -9.00 -12.86
C PRO A 14 -3.25 -10.46 -12.82
N GLY A 15 -4.23 -10.82 -13.65
CA GLY A 15 -4.73 -12.18 -13.80
C GLY A 15 -6.25 -12.19 -13.93
N VAL A 16 -6.82 -13.38 -14.09
CA VAL A 16 -8.28 -13.56 -14.17
C VAL A 16 -8.70 -14.61 -13.15
N GLY A 17 -9.56 -14.21 -12.22
CA GLY A 17 -10.20 -15.11 -11.25
C GLY A 17 -11.64 -15.39 -11.66
N PHE A 18 -12.07 -16.65 -11.55
CA PHE A 18 -13.47 -17.03 -11.70
C PHE A 18 -13.85 -18.07 -10.65
N ALA A 19 -14.72 -17.69 -9.72
CA ALA A 19 -15.16 -18.55 -8.64
C ALA A 19 -16.37 -17.95 -7.93
N ALA A 20 -16.94 -18.70 -6.98
CA ALA A 20 -17.96 -18.19 -6.08
C ALA A 20 -17.36 -17.11 -5.16
N ALA A 21 -18.15 -16.07 -4.90
CA ALA A 21 -17.79 -15.01 -3.97
C ALA A 21 -17.89 -15.52 -2.54
N MET A 22 -16.85 -15.28 -1.75
CA MET A 22 -16.91 -15.39 -0.31
C MET A 22 -16.90 -13.98 0.27
N VAL A 23 -18.07 -13.52 0.73
CA VAL A 23 -18.22 -12.16 1.25
C VAL A 23 -17.81 -12.15 2.71
N VAL A 24 -16.64 -11.60 2.98
CA VAL A 24 -16.10 -11.45 4.32
C VAL A 24 -16.65 -10.14 4.89
N GLN A 25 -17.85 -10.21 5.46
CA GLN A 25 -18.42 -9.10 6.21
C GLN A 25 -17.84 -9.10 7.63
N TRP A 26 -16.93 -8.17 7.88
CA TRP A 26 -16.49 -7.82 9.22
C TRP A 26 -17.55 -6.95 9.92
N GLY A 27 -18.76 -7.49 10.06
CA GLY A 27 -19.75 -6.92 10.97
C GLY A 27 -19.31 -7.13 12.42
N PHE A 28 -19.53 -6.13 13.28
CA PHE A 28 -19.54 -6.37 14.72
C PHE A 28 -20.73 -7.29 15.04
N PRO A 29 -20.54 -8.33 15.88
CA PRO A 29 -21.67 -9.11 16.34
C PRO A 29 -22.65 -8.21 17.11
N ASP A 30 -23.95 -8.43 16.95
CA ASP A 30 -24.95 -7.74 17.77
C ASP A 30 -24.81 -8.22 19.22
N VAL A 31 -24.14 -7.41 20.03
CA VAL A 31 -23.92 -7.70 21.45
C VAL A 31 -25.25 -7.50 22.19
N PRO A 32 -25.75 -8.51 22.92
CA PRO A 32 -26.97 -8.35 23.69
C PRO A 32 -26.74 -7.33 24.81
N ASP A 33 -27.72 -6.46 25.03
CA ASP A 33 -27.76 -5.59 26.21
C ASP A 33 -28.17 -6.44 27.42
N ARG A 34 -27.18 -7.06 28.07
CA ARG A 34 -27.37 -8.01 29.16
C ARG A 34 -26.86 -7.44 30.47
N THR A 35 -27.77 -7.29 31.43
CA THR A 35 -27.43 -7.03 32.82
C THR A 35 -27.33 -8.33 33.62
N VAL A 36 -26.47 -8.35 34.63
CA VAL A 36 -26.21 -9.52 35.49
C VAL A 36 -26.51 -9.20 36.95
N GLY A 37 -26.86 -10.22 37.75
CA GLY A 37 -27.03 -10.08 39.20
C GLY A 37 -25.69 -9.89 39.92
N GLU A 38 -25.71 -9.35 41.13
CA GLU A 38 -24.50 -9.16 41.96
C GLU A 38 -23.81 -10.51 42.24
N GLU A 39 -24.59 -11.58 42.35
CA GLU A 39 -24.15 -12.96 42.55
C GLU A 39 -23.33 -13.54 41.39
N ASP A 40 -23.51 -13.03 40.17
CA ASP A 40 -22.90 -13.56 38.95
C ASP A 40 -21.66 -12.77 38.50
N LEU A 41 -21.34 -11.64 39.16
CA LEU A 41 -20.26 -10.72 38.76
C LEU A 41 -18.89 -11.40 38.65
N GLU A 42 -18.52 -12.21 39.63
CA GLU A 42 -17.25 -12.93 39.59
C GLU A 42 -17.25 -14.02 38.51
N GLY A 43 -18.41 -14.60 38.19
CA GLY A 43 -18.58 -15.50 37.05
C GLY A 43 -18.32 -14.80 35.71
N GLU A 44 -18.78 -13.56 35.56
CA GLU A 44 -18.53 -12.73 34.36
C GLU A 44 -17.06 -12.34 34.22
N VAL A 45 -16.38 -12.00 35.32
CA VAL A 45 -14.94 -11.73 35.30
C VAL A 45 -14.15 -12.98 34.90
N VAL A 46 -14.54 -14.15 35.40
CA VAL A 46 -13.93 -15.43 34.98
C VAL A 46 -14.16 -15.70 33.49
N ARG A 47 -15.37 -15.45 32.97
CA ARG A 47 -15.69 -15.54 31.54
C ARG A 47 -14.84 -14.60 30.69
N LEU A 48 -14.66 -13.35 31.11
CA LEU A 48 -13.78 -12.37 30.45
C LEU A 48 -12.37 -12.94 30.28
N HIS A 49 -11.74 -13.35 31.37
CA HIS A 49 -10.38 -13.87 31.35
C HIS A 49 -10.26 -15.17 30.56
N ALA A 50 -11.28 -16.03 30.57
CA ALA A 50 -11.31 -17.23 29.73
C ALA A 50 -11.34 -16.87 28.23
N ALA A 51 -12.23 -15.96 27.82
CA ALA A 51 -12.33 -15.52 26.42
C ALA A 51 -11.04 -14.84 25.94
N VAL A 52 -10.38 -14.04 26.78
CA VAL A 52 -9.08 -13.41 26.48
C VAL A 52 -8.00 -14.48 26.30
N ARG A 53 -7.88 -15.45 27.22
CA ARG A 53 -6.91 -16.55 27.08
C ARG A 53 -7.13 -17.33 25.79
N GLU A 54 -8.37 -17.66 25.47
CA GLU A 54 -8.68 -18.35 24.23
C GLU A 54 -8.44 -17.50 22.97
N ALA A 55 -8.55 -16.17 23.06
CA ALA A 55 -8.19 -15.26 21.98
C ALA A 55 -6.67 -15.24 21.74
N VAL A 56 -5.88 -15.19 22.82
CA VAL A 56 -4.42 -15.27 22.78
C VAL A 56 -3.97 -16.56 22.10
N VAL A 57 -4.45 -17.72 22.54
CA VAL A 57 -4.10 -19.03 21.93
C VAL A 57 -4.44 -19.07 20.43
N GLY A 58 -5.56 -18.46 20.03
CA GLY A 58 -5.93 -18.34 18.62
C GLY A 58 -4.96 -17.48 17.83
N LEU A 59 -4.53 -16.34 18.39
CA LEU A 59 -3.55 -15.44 17.78
C LEU A 59 -2.15 -16.07 17.70
N GLU A 60 -1.72 -16.80 18.71
CA GLU A 60 -0.45 -17.56 18.72
C GLU A 60 -0.43 -18.63 17.61
N THR A 61 -1.51 -19.41 17.49
CA THR A 61 -1.66 -20.40 16.41
C THR A 61 -1.63 -19.74 15.03
N LEU A 62 -2.21 -18.55 14.87
CA LEU A 62 -2.15 -17.79 13.61
C LEU A 62 -0.74 -17.26 13.33
N GLN A 63 -0.08 -16.72 14.35
CA GLN A 63 1.28 -16.23 14.27
C GLN A 63 2.24 -17.33 13.80
N GLU A 64 2.16 -18.54 14.37
CA GLU A 64 2.98 -19.68 13.96
C GLU A 64 2.73 -20.08 12.50
N ARG A 65 1.45 -20.18 12.10
CA ARG A 65 1.08 -20.49 10.71
C ARG A 65 1.67 -19.47 9.72
N VAL A 66 1.60 -18.18 10.07
CA VAL A 66 2.12 -17.09 9.24
C VAL A 66 3.65 -17.06 9.23
N LEU A 67 4.30 -17.29 10.36
CA LEU A 67 5.75 -17.34 10.47
C LEU A 67 6.35 -18.38 9.52
N VAL A 68 5.74 -19.56 9.42
CA VAL A 68 6.17 -20.64 8.51
C VAL A 68 5.94 -20.27 7.05
N ARG A 69 4.85 -19.55 6.75
CA ARG A 69 4.38 -19.34 5.38
C ARG A 69 4.90 -18.06 4.72
N ALA A 70 4.92 -16.96 5.45
CA ALA A 70 5.20 -15.61 4.95
C ALA A 70 6.49 -15.02 5.53
N GLY A 71 6.89 -15.42 6.74
CA GLY A 71 8.14 -15.00 7.36
C GLY A 71 7.96 -14.26 8.69
N VAL A 72 9.10 -13.82 9.25
CA VAL A 72 9.18 -13.20 10.57
C VAL A 72 8.50 -11.83 10.60
N GLU A 73 8.76 -10.98 9.61
CA GLU A 73 8.24 -9.61 9.59
C GLU A 73 6.71 -9.58 9.50
N GLU A 74 6.11 -10.47 8.71
CA GLU A 74 4.66 -10.60 8.55
C GLU A 74 3.99 -11.16 9.82
N SER A 75 4.70 -11.99 10.59
CA SER A 75 4.18 -12.55 11.85
C SER A 75 4.11 -11.54 13.00
N ARG A 76 4.92 -10.46 12.96
CA ARG A 76 5.00 -9.43 14.02
C ARG A 76 3.69 -8.70 14.28
N ILE A 77 2.79 -8.67 13.30
CA ILE A 77 1.46 -8.06 13.44
C ILE A 77 0.69 -8.74 14.58
N PHE A 78 0.81 -10.07 14.72
CA PHE A 78 0.12 -10.83 15.76
C PHE A 78 0.73 -10.61 17.14
N GLU A 79 2.04 -10.34 17.25
CA GLU A 79 2.69 -10.00 18.54
C GLU A 79 2.06 -8.75 19.15
N ALA A 80 1.88 -7.70 18.35
CA ALA A 80 1.23 -6.48 18.79
C ALA A 80 -0.23 -6.71 19.21
N GLN A 81 -0.95 -7.58 18.48
CA GLN A 81 -2.33 -7.91 18.81
C GLN A 81 -2.45 -8.71 20.12
N ILE A 82 -1.51 -9.62 20.38
CA ILE A 82 -1.43 -10.38 21.64
C ILE A 82 -1.16 -9.43 22.82
N LEU A 83 -0.21 -8.50 22.67
CA LEU A 83 0.06 -7.49 23.70
C LEU A 83 -1.17 -6.63 24.01
N MET A 84 -1.90 -6.20 22.99
CA MET A 84 -3.11 -5.39 23.15
C MET A 84 -4.25 -6.16 23.85
N VAL A 85 -4.47 -7.43 23.50
CA VAL A 85 -5.56 -8.20 24.13
C VAL A 85 -5.27 -8.55 25.60
N GLN A 86 -3.99 -8.59 25.96
CA GLN A 86 -3.50 -8.87 27.31
C GLN A 86 -3.24 -7.62 28.16
N ASP A 87 -3.54 -6.41 27.65
CA ASP A 87 -3.28 -5.16 28.36
C ASP A 87 -3.99 -5.15 29.74
N PRO A 88 -3.22 -5.16 30.85
CA PRO A 88 -3.79 -5.22 32.20
C PRO A 88 -4.67 -4.02 32.54
N ASP A 89 -4.34 -2.82 32.04
CA ASP A 89 -5.08 -1.59 32.33
C ASP A 89 -6.43 -1.60 31.58
N PHE A 90 -6.43 -2.10 30.35
CA PHE A 90 -7.65 -2.30 29.58
C PHE A 90 -8.57 -3.32 30.27
N LEU A 91 -8.05 -4.49 30.64
CA LEU A 91 -8.82 -5.55 31.28
C LEU A 91 -9.35 -5.13 32.65
N ALA A 92 -8.57 -4.42 33.46
CA ALA A 92 -9.03 -3.84 34.72
C ALA A 92 -10.18 -2.85 34.50
N GLY A 93 -10.14 -2.08 33.41
CA GLY A 93 -11.22 -1.19 33.00
C GLY A 93 -12.51 -1.93 32.65
N VAL A 94 -12.42 -3.06 31.93
CA VAL A 94 -13.58 -3.92 31.62
C VAL A 94 -14.16 -4.53 32.90
N GLU A 95 -13.31 -5.06 33.78
CA GLU A 95 -13.74 -5.60 35.08
C GLU A 95 -14.45 -4.56 35.95
N LEU A 96 -14.00 -3.31 35.92
CA LEU A 96 -14.64 -2.22 36.63
C LEU A 96 -16.06 -1.98 36.12
N LEU A 97 -16.28 -2.02 34.80
CA LEU A 97 -17.59 -1.87 34.19
C LEU A 97 -18.52 -3.03 34.54
N ILE A 98 -18.03 -4.27 34.55
CA ILE A 98 -18.79 -5.44 35.00
C ILE A 98 -19.28 -5.21 36.45
N ARG A 99 -18.36 -4.90 37.37
CA ARG A 99 -18.66 -4.79 38.80
C ARG A 99 -19.50 -3.55 39.16
N LYS A 100 -19.25 -2.39 38.54
CA LYS A 100 -19.95 -1.14 38.90
C LYS A 100 -21.29 -0.96 38.19
N ASN A 101 -21.42 -1.48 36.97
CA ASN A 101 -22.58 -1.23 36.12
C ASN A 101 -23.45 -2.48 35.94
N LEU A 102 -23.10 -3.60 36.59
CA LEU A 102 -23.84 -4.86 36.52
C LEU A 102 -24.02 -5.35 35.07
N LEU A 103 -22.98 -5.17 34.25
CA LEU A 103 -22.97 -5.52 32.83
C LEU A 103 -22.42 -6.93 32.63
N GLY A 104 -22.97 -7.65 31.65
CA GLY A 104 -22.33 -8.85 31.13
C GLY A 104 -20.95 -8.54 30.53
N ALA A 105 -20.06 -9.54 30.54
CA ALA A 105 -18.69 -9.40 30.06
C ALA A 105 -18.61 -8.93 28.59
N GLU A 106 -19.50 -9.44 27.72
CA GLU A 106 -19.59 -9.03 26.31
C GLU A 106 -19.88 -7.53 26.13
N THR A 107 -20.87 -7.02 26.87
CA THR A 107 -21.30 -5.61 26.83
C THR A 107 -20.25 -4.69 27.46
N ALA A 108 -19.67 -5.09 28.59
CA ALA A 108 -18.60 -4.33 29.25
C ALA A 108 -17.35 -4.22 28.37
N TYR A 109 -16.96 -5.31 27.70
CA TYR A 109 -15.82 -5.33 26.79
C TYR A 109 -16.07 -4.44 25.57
N GLU A 110 -17.26 -4.53 24.96
CA GLU A 110 -17.64 -3.68 23.82
C GLU A 110 -17.60 -2.20 24.17
N PHE A 111 -18.19 -1.80 25.30
CA PHE A 111 -18.16 -0.39 25.73
C PHE A 111 -16.74 0.11 25.96
N LYS A 112 -15.89 -0.69 26.61
CA LYS A 112 -14.51 -0.29 26.88
C LYS A 112 -13.68 -0.18 25.59
N ALA A 113 -13.87 -1.12 24.67
CA ALA A 113 -13.23 -1.08 23.36
C ALA A 113 -13.71 0.12 22.53
N LEU A 114 -15.01 0.45 22.58
CA LEU A 114 -15.57 1.63 21.92
C LEU A 114 -15.00 2.95 22.49
N GLU A 115 -14.87 3.05 23.81
CA GLU A 115 -14.23 4.18 24.49
C GLU A 115 -12.78 4.36 24.01
N LEU A 116 -11.99 3.27 24.03
CA LEU A 116 -10.60 3.28 23.58
C LEU A 116 -10.50 3.63 22.09
N ARG A 117 -11.38 3.08 21.26
CA ARG A 117 -11.45 3.37 19.82
C ARG A 117 -11.74 4.84 19.57
N ASN A 118 -12.69 5.43 20.30
CA ASN A 118 -13.01 6.86 20.17
C ASN A 118 -11.85 7.73 20.64
N LEU A 119 -11.17 7.35 21.73
CA LEU A 119 -9.96 8.03 22.21
C LEU A 119 -8.86 8.01 21.14
N TRP A 120 -8.63 6.87 20.51
CA TRP A 120 -7.60 6.69 19.46
C TRP A 120 -7.98 7.39 18.16
N ALA A 121 -9.24 7.31 17.74
CA ALA A 121 -9.73 7.96 16.53
C ALA A 121 -9.75 9.49 16.64
N SER A 122 -10.07 10.02 17.82
CA SER A 122 -10.01 11.46 18.11
C SER A 122 -8.61 11.97 18.47
N SER A 123 -7.65 11.05 18.69
CA SER A 123 -6.27 11.44 18.90
C SER A 123 -5.67 11.99 17.60
N GLY A 124 -4.84 13.03 17.72
CA GLY A 124 -4.02 13.53 16.60
C GLY A 124 -3.00 12.50 16.08
N SER A 125 -2.76 11.43 16.84
CA SER A 125 -1.77 10.40 16.55
C SER A 125 -2.18 9.46 15.41
N ALA A 126 -1.44 9.52 14.30
CA ALA A 126 -1.58 8.57 13.19
C ALA A 126 -1.30 7.12 13.62
N GLN A 127 -0.38 6.91 14.58
CA GLN A 127 -0.05 5.61 15.19
C GLN A 127 -1.29 4.92 15.76
N LEU A 128 -2.08 5.67 16.52
CA LEU A 128 -3.29 5.13 17.14
C LEU A 128 -4.38 4.87 16.10
N ARG A 129 -4.45 5.71 15.04
CA ARG A 129 -5.41 5.53 13.94
C ARG A 129 -5.13 4.27 13.11
N GLU A 130 -3.88 3.99 12.77
CA GLU A 130 -3.52 2.76 12.05
C GLU A 130 -3.79 1.49 12.88
N ARG A 131 -3.60 1.57 14.20
CA ARG A 131 -3.92 0.47 15.13
C ARG A 131 -5.42 0.30 15.39
N LEU A 132 -6.29 1.18 14.88
CA LEU A 132 -7.75 1.00 15.01
C LEU A 132 -8.22 -0.29 14.34
N ALA A 133 -7.61 -0.70 13.23
CA ALA A 133 -7.92 -1.95 12.55
C ALA A 133 -7.55 -3.16 13.43
N ASP A 134 -6.37 -3.12 14.07
CA ASP A 134 -5.93 -4.15 15.02
C ASP A 134 -6.86 -4.22 16.24
N LEU A 135 -7.17 -3.08 16.86
CA LEU A 135 -8.09 -2.99 18.00
C LEU A 135 -9.47 -3.53 17.65
N THR A 136 -9.98 -3.18 16.47
CA THR A 136 -11.27 -3.68 15.95
C THR A 136 -11.24 -5.20 15.77
N ALA A 137 -10.14 -5.74 15.23
CA ALA A 137 -9.99 -7.18 15.03
C ALA A 137 -9.95 -7.95 16.35
N ILE A 138 -9.23 -7.43 17.34
CA ILE A 138 -9.14 -8.00 18.69
C ILE A 138 -10.49 -7.94 19.39
N GLN A 139 -11.15 -6.78 19.34
CA GLN A 139 -12.45 -6.58 19.97
C GLN A 139 -13.45 -7.62 19.49
N ARG A 140 -13.55 -7.78 18.17
CA ARG A 140 -14.43 -8.78 17.57
C ARG A 140 -14.10 -10.19 18.03
N ARG A 141 -12.81 -10.57 18.03
CA ARG A 141 -12.35 -11.90 18.43
C ARG A 141 -12.74 -12.25 19.88
N VAL A 142 -12.57 -11.30 20.81
CA VAL A 142 -12.93 -11.51 22.22
C VAL A 142 -14.45 -11.53 22.41
N VAL A 143 -15.18 -10.60 21.79
CA VAL A 143 -16.65 -10.53 21.91
C VAL A 143 -17.32 -11.78 21.35
N LEU A 144 -16.87 -12.31 20.20
CA LEU A 144 -17.41 -13.57 19.65
C LEU A 144 -17.22 -14.73 20.63
N LYS A 145 -16.03 -14.84 21.24
CA LYS A 145 -15.74 -15.87 22.27
C LYS A 145 -16.63 -15.70 23.50
N LEU A 146 -16.85 -14.48 23.97
CA LEU A 146 -17.75 -14.19 25.08
C LEU A 146 -19.19 -14.60 24.78
N MET A 147 -19.63 -14.43 23.53
CA MET A 147 -20.95 -14.85 23.07
C MET A 147 -21.05 -16.36 22.77
N GLY A 148 -19.99 -17.13 23.00
CA GLY A 148 -19.93 -18.56 22.65
C GLY A 148 -20.02 -18.80 21.13
N GLN A 149 -19.76 -17.76 20.33
CA GLN A 149 -19.73 -17.85 18.88
C GLN A 149 -18.30 -18.15 18.45
N THR A 150 -18.14 -19.18 17.63
CA THR A 150 -16.87 -19.40 16.97
C THR A 150 -16.70 -18.31 15.93
N GLU A 151 -15.55 -17.65 15.94
CA GLU A 151 -15.13 -16.89 14.77
C GLU A 151 -15.15 -17.88 13.61
N ARG A 152 -16.05 -17.67 12.64
CA ARG A 152 -15.87 -18.30 11.34
C ARG A 152 -14.57 -17.72 10.81
N GLU A 153 -13.44 -18.36 11.09
CA GLU A 153 -12.28 -18.24 10.22
C GLU A 153 -12.86 -18.52 8.84
N PRO A 154 -12.83 -17.58 7.89
CA PRO A 154 -13.40 -17.82 6.55
C PRO A 154 -12.79 -19.07 5.89
N TRP A 155 -11.68 -19.55 6.46
CA TRP A 155 -10.77 -20.60 6.01
C TRP A 155 -10.83 -21.90 6.82
N SER A 156 -11.55 -21.98 7.96
CA SER A 156 -11.49 -23.16 8.86
C SER A 156 -12.38 -24.33 8.46
N GLY A 157 -13.16 -24.19 7.40
CA GLY A 157 -13.57 -25.33 6.59
C GLY A 157 -12.53 -25.47 5.49
N THR A 158 -11.97 -26.66 5.28
CA THR A 158 -11.30 -27.00 4.03
C THR A 158 -12.12 -26.40 2.90
N LEU A 159 -11.59 -25.35 2.26
CA LEU A 159 -12.18 -24.79 1.07
C LEU A 159 -12.01 -25.87 0.01
N ASP A 160 -12.91 -26.86 -0.06
CA ASP A 160 -12.83 -27.87 -1.13
C ASP A 160 -13.06 -27.23 -2.52
N GLU A 161 -13.43 -25.94 -2.55
CA GLU A 161 -13.77 -25.17 -3.74
C GLU A 161 -12.98 -23.85 -3.83
N GLN A 162 -12.69 -23.43 -5.06
CA GLN A 162 -12.05 -22.15 -5.33
C GLN A 162 -13.00 -20.98 -5.07
N VAL A 163 -12.51 -19.91 -4.42
CA VAL A 163 -13.29 -18.73 -4.03
C VAL A 163 -12.64 -17.41 -4.44
N ILE A 164 -13.46 -16.38 -4.64
CA ILE A 164 -13.04 -14.97 -4.72
C ILE A 164 -13.44 -14.28 -3.43
N VAL A 165 -12.47 -13.71 -2.72
CA VAL A 165 -12.70 -13.01 -1.45
C VAL A 165 -13.21 -11.62 -1.73
N VAL A 166 -14.32 -11.25 -1.09
CA VAL A 166 -14.89 -9.90 -1.18
C VAL A 166 -14.93 -9.29 0.21
N ALA A 167 -14.20 -8.21 0.43
CA ALA A 167 -14.12 -7.51 1.70
C ALA A 167 -14.36 -6.00 1.54
N HIS A 168 -14.73 -5.33 2.64
CA HIS A 168 -14.77 -3.87 2.66
C HIS A 168 -13.33 -3.32 2.57
N GLU A 169 -12.46 -3.86 3.41
CA GLU A 169 -11.03 -3.63 3.41
C GLU A 169 -10.31 -4.98 3.59
N LEU A 170 -9.26 -5.21 2.81
CA LEU A 170 -8.36 -6.35 3.02
C LEU A 170 -7.26 -5.94 3.98
N SER A 171 -7.37 -6.34 5.24
CA SER A 171 -6.31 -6.10 6.22
C SER A 171 -5.07 -6.98 5.92
N PRO A 172 -3.86 -6.55 6.35
CA PRO A 172 -2.66 -7.37 6.27
C PRO A 172 -2.87 -8.76 6.89
N GLY A 173 -3.44 -8.81 8.10
CA GLY A 173 -3.70 -10.07 8.80
C GLY A 173 -4.59 -11.01 8.00
N LEU A 174 -5.62 -10.50 7.30
CA LEU A 174 -6.49 -11.32 6.45
C LEU A 174 -5.74 -11.81 5.19
N THR A 175 -4.96 -10.93 4.57
CA THR A 175 -4.29 -11.22 3.29
C THR A 175 -3.19 -12.27 3.46
N VAL A 176 -2.49 -12.26 4.59
CA VAL A 176 -1.43 -13.25 4.89
C VAL A 176 -2.02 -14.64 5.22
N GLN A 177 -3.27 -14.69 5.70
CA GLN A 177 -3.97 -15.95 5.99
C GLN A 177 -4.55 -16.63 4.74
N LEU A 178 -4.64 -15.93 3.59
CA LEU A 178 -5.30 -16.43 2.38
C LEU A 178 -4.64 -17.71 1.86
N ASP A 179 -5.38 -18.81 1.73
CA ASP A 179 -4.86 -20.01 1.08
C ASP A 179 -4.74 -19.82 -0.44
N ARG A 180 -3.53 -20.02 -0.98
CA ARG A 180 -3.22 -19.81 -2.40
C ARG A 180 -3.86 -20.87 -3.30
N GLU A 181 -4.13 -22.06 -2.77
CA GLU A 181 -4.73 -23.14 -3.57
C GLU A 181 -6.23 -22.89 -3.82
N HIS A 182 -6.88 -22.22 -2.87
CA HIS A 182 -8.33 -22.03 -2.88
C HIS A 182 -8.75 -20.60 -3.21
N VAL A 183 -7.92 -19.59 -2.92
CA VAL A 183 -8.23 -18.18 -3.24
C VAL A 183 -7.73 -17.83 -4.64
N VAL A 184 -8.65 -17.71 -5.59
CA VAL A 184 -8.34 -17.39 -7.00
C VAL A 184 -8.58 -15.93 -7.37
N GLY A 185 -8.98 -15.09 -6.40
CA GLY A 185 -9.09 -13.65 -6.59
C GLY A 185 -9.45 -12.86 -5.34
N LEU A 186 -9.10 -11.58 -5.33
CA LEU A 186 -9.36 -10.64 -4.24
C LEU A 186 -10.11 -9.41 -4.75
N LEU A 187 -11.15 -9.02 -4.02
CA LEU A 187 -11.98 -7.87 -4.30
C LEU A 187 -12.16 -7.04 -3.02
N SER A 188 -11.81 -5.76 -3.07
CA SER A 188 -11.97 -4.84 -1.94
C SER A 188 -12.73 -3.58 -2.34
N GLU A 189 -13.59 -3.06 -1.46
CA GLU A 189 -14.24 -1.75 -1.65
C GLU A 189 -13.25 -0.62 -1.48
N GLU A 190 -12.32 -0.75 -0.53
CA GLU A 190 -11.26 0.20 -0.25
C GLU A 190 -9.88 -0.30 -0.71
N GLY A 191 -8.89 0.57 -0.67
CA GLY A 191 -7.50 0.26 -1.00
C GLY A 191 -7.04 0.80 -2.36
N THR A 192 -5.71 0.98 -2.46
CA THR A 192 -5.01 1.52 -3.64
C THR A 192 -3.98 0.50 -4.15
N ARG A 193 -3.27 0.81 -5.24
CA ARG A 193 -2.20 -0.07 -5.77
C ARG A 193 -1.03 -0.27 -4.80
N THR A 194 -0.83 0.66 -3.88
CA THR A 194 0.29 0.66 -2.92
C THR A 194 -0.14 0.18 -1.54
N SER A 195 -1.39 -0.27 -1.35
CA SER A 195 -1.81 -0.83 -0.07
C SER A 195 -1.06 -2.11 0.23
N HIS A 196 -0.82 -2.39 1.51
CA HIS A 196 -0.12 -3.61 1.92
C HIS A 196 -0.80 -4.88 1.38
N ALA A 197 -2.13 -4.90 1.34
CA ALA A 197 -2.90 -5.98 0.71
C ALA A 197 -2.69 -6.09 -0.80
N ALA A 198 -2.51 -4.98 -1.52
CA ALA A 198 -2.19 -5.00 -2.95
C ALA A 198 -0.78 -5.57 -3.20
N ILE A 199 0.20 -5.18 -2.39
CA ILE A 199 1.58 -5.69 -2.44
C ILE A 199 1.58 -7.21 -2.20
N LEU A 200 0.91 -7.65 -1.13
CA LEU A 200 0.77 -9.06 -0.82
C LEU A 200 0.02 -9.82 -1.91
N ALA A 201 -1.07 -9.28 -2.46
CA ALA A 201 -1.77 -9.93 -3.58
C ALA A 201 -0.86 -10.11 -4.81
N HIS A 202 0.01 -9.13 -5.07
CA HIS A 202 0.97 -9.17 -6.17
C HIS A 202 2.08 -10.22 -5.93
N SER A 203 2.71 -10.22 -4.75
CA SER A 203 3.72 -11.23 -4.38
C SER A 203 3.11 -12.63 -4.30
N LEU A 204 1.82 -12.71 -3.93
CA LEU A 204 1.03 -13.94 -3.94
C LEU A 204 0.56 -14.34 -5.35
N GLY A 205 0.72 -13.49 -6.38
CA GLY A 205 0.25 -13.78 -7.75
C GLY A 205 -1.27 -14.02 -7.83
N ILE A 206 -2.03 -13.55 -6.83
CA ILE A 206 -3.48 -13.69 -6.78
C ILE A 206 -4.08 -12.48 -7.50
N PRO A 207 -4.96 -12.66 -8.51
CA PRO A 207 -5.61 -11.54 -9.20
C PRO A 207 -6.40 -10.67 -8.22
N ALA A 208 -6.20 -9.35 -8.26
CA ALA A 208 -6.82 -8.47 -7.27
C ALA A 208 -7.32 -7.15 -7.86
N VAL A 209 -8.51 -6.73 -7.40
CA VAL A 209 -9.14 -5.44 -7.73
C VAL A 209 -9.55 -4.74 -6.43
N MET A 210 -9.05 -3.52 -6.24
CA MET A 210 -9.33 -2.68 -5.07
C MET A 210 -10.18 -1.47 -5.46
N GLY A 211 -10.75 -0.76 -4.48
CA GLY A 211 -11.49 0.48 -4.76
C GLY A 211 -12.84 0.25 -5.46
N VAL A 212 -13.47 -0.91 -5.30
CA VAL A 212 -14.75 -1.23 -5.96
C VAL A 212 -15.90 -0.76 -5.08
N ALA A 213 -16.24 0.52 -5.19
CA ALA A 213 -17.27 1.14 -4.37
C ALA A 213 -18.62 0.38 -4.42
N GLY A 214 -19.11 -0.02 -3.25
CA GLY A 214 -20.38 -0.74 -3.07
C GLY A 214 -20.35 -2.21 -3.46
N ALA A 215 -19.17 -2.84 -3.58
CA ALA A 215 -19.04 -4.28 -3.82
C ALA A 215 -19.73 -5.12 -2.73
N ILE A 216 -19.58 -4.79 -1.45
CA ILE A 216 -20.14 -5.55 -0.31
C ILE A 216 -21.67 -5.55 -0.33
N GLN A 217 -22.29 -4.45 -0.78
CA GLN A 217 -23.75 -4.36 -0.85
C GLN A 217 -24.31 -5.06 -2.10
N ARG A 218 -23.50 -5.24 -3.15
CA ARG A 218 -23.94 -5.77 -4.45
C ARG A 218 -23.59 -7.23 -4.65
N VAL A 219 -22.53 -7.72 -4.01
CA VAL A 219 -22.10 -9.11 -4.07
C VAL A 219 -22.78 -9.90 -2.97
N ARG A 220 -23.33 -11.05 -3.33
CA ARG A 220 -23.88 -12.04 -2.38
C ARG A 220 -22.88 -13.17 -2.18
N ASP A 221 -22.88 -13.73 -0.97
CA ASP A 221 -22.10 -14.93 -0.67
C ASP A 221 -22.53 -16.10 -1.58
N GLY A 222 -21.55 -16.86 -2.10
CA GLY A 222 -21.75 -17.91 -3.09
C GLY A 222 -22.00 -17.43 -4.53
N GLN A 223 -22.08 -16.12 -4.77
CA GLN A 223 -22.37 -15.60 -6.11
C GLN A 223 -21.17 -15.77 -7.06
N MET A 224 -21.38 -16.31 -8.26
CA MET A 224 -20.28 -16.44 -9.23
C MET A 224 -19.77 -15.07 -9.69
N ILE A 225 -18.47 -14.86 -9.57
CA ILE A 225 -17.80 -13.63 -10.00
C ILE A 225 -16.69 -13.98 -10.99
N LEU A 226 -16.58 -13.15 -12.02
CA LEU A 226 -15.40 -13.07 -12.87
C LEU A 226 -14.68 -11.75 -12.57
N LEU A 227 -13.40 -11.83 -12.24
CA LEU A 227 -12.54 -10.71 -11.86
C LEU A 227 -11.33 -10.64 -12.79
N ASP A 228 -11.06 -9.46 -13.37
CA ASP A 228 -9.82 -9.18 -14.10
C ASP A 228 -8.98 -8.18 -13.31
N GLY A 229 -7.99 -8.71 -12.61
CA GLY A 229 -7.09 -7.94 -11.74
C GLY A 229 -6.16 -6.99 -12.49
N ARG A 230 -6.08 -7.05 -13.82
CA ARG A 230 -5.33 -6.07 -14.63
C ARG A 230 -6.21 -4.90 -15.04
N THR A 231 -7.39 -5.18 -15.58
CA THR A 231 -8.27 -4.10 -16.06
C THR A 231 -9.08 -3.46 -14.93
N GLY A 232 -9.24 -4.14 -13.80
CA GLY A 232 -10.12 -3.71 -12.71
C GLY A 232 -11.61 -3.92 -13.02
N GLU A 233 -11.94 -4.77 -14.01
CA GLU A 233 -13.33 -5.14 -14.33
C GLU A 233 -13.76 -6.35 -13.48
N VAL A 234 -14.97 -6.27 -12.93
CA VAL A 234 -15.60 -7.34 -12.15
C VAL A 234 -17.00 -7.56 -12.69
N ILE A 235 -17.36 -8.80 -12.99
CA ILE A 235 -18.65 -9.20 -13.55
C ILE A 235 -19.33 -10.17 -12.60
N LEU A 236 -20.51 -9.80 -12.12
CA LEU A 236 -21.38 -10.60 -11.28
C LEU A 236 -22.26 -11.51 -12.15
N GLU A 237 -22.34 -12.79 -11.79
CA GLU A 237 -23.05 -13.82 -12.56
C GLU A 237 -22.71 -13.76 -14.05
N PRO A 238 -21.42 -13.98 -14.41
CA PRO A 238 -20.99 -13.88 -15.78
C PRO A 238 -21.68 -14.96 -16.62
N THR A 239 -22.15 -14.58 -17.80
CA THR A 239 -22.68 -15.53 -18.77
C THR A 239 -21.57 -16.43 -19.31
N ARG A 240 -21.92 -17.60 -19.86
CA ARG A 240 -20.95 -18.46 -20.57
C ARG A 240 -20.20 -17.70 -21.68
N GLY A 241 -20.87 -16.79 -22.37
CA GLY A 241 -20.23 -15.94 -23.39
C GLY A 241 -19.18 -15.00 -22.81
N GLU A 242 -19.46 -14.37 -21.66
CA GLU A 242 -18.52 -13.49 -20.96
C GLU A 242 -17.30 -14.27 -20.44
N LEU A 243 -17.49 -15.49 -19.95
CA LEU A 243 -16.42 -16.41 -19.55
C LEU A 243 -15.53 -16.82 -20.71
N GLU A 244 -16.11 -17.28 -21.82
CA GLU A 244 -15.35 -17.66 -23.01
C GLU A 244 -14.58 -16.46 -23.61
N GLN A 245 -15.17 -15.27 -23.58
CA GLN A 245 -14.49 -14.03 -23.98
C GLN A 245 -13.32 -13.71 -23.05
N ALA A 246 -13.47 -13.87 -21.74
CA ALA A 246 -12.37 -13.65 -20.79
C ALA A 246 -11.24 -14.67 -21.00
N LYS A 247 -11.58 -15.95 -21.17
CA LYS A 247 -10.62 -17.02 -21.48
C LYS A 247 -9.90 -16.79 -22.82
N THR A 248 -10.63 -16.39 -23.85
CA THR A 248 -10.07 -16.05 -25.16
C THR A 248 -9.13 -14.85 -25.06
N ARG A 249 -9.51 -13.81 -24.30
CA ARG A 249 -8.65 -12.64 -24.03
C ARG A 249 -7.37 -13.06 -23.30
N LEU A 250 -7.47 -13.92 -22.29
CA LEU A 250 -6.34 -14.44 -21.53
C LEU A 250 -5.38 -15.24 -22.43
N HIS A 251 -5.90 -16.19 -23.23
CA HIS A 251 -5.08 -16.96 -24.17
C HIS A 251 -4.42 -16.09 -25.25
N ARG A 252 -5.16 -15.14 -25.83
CA ARG A 252 -4.62 -14.21 -26.82
C ARG A 252 -3.49 -13.38 -26.21
N ARG A 253 -3.65 -12.94 -24.96
CA ARG A 253 -2.65 -12.16 -24.23
C ARG A 253 -1.44 -13.01 -23.90
N HIS A 254 -1.61 -14.20 -23.34
CA HIS A 254 -0.50 -15.12 -23.07
C HIS A 254 0.31 -15.44 -24.33
N ARG A 255 -0.38 -15.66 -25.46
CA ARG A 255 0.29 -15.83 -26.76
C ARG A 255 1.03 -14.58 -27.23
N LEU A 256 0.55 -13.39 -26.89
CA LEU A 256 1.23 -12.14 -27.18
C LEU A 256 2.45 -11.96 -26.25
N GLU A 257 2.32 -12.25 -24.96
CA GLU A 257 3.40 -12.23 -23.98
C GLU A 257 4.55 -13.13 -24.43
N LEU A 258 4.28 -14.40 -24.79
CA LEU A 258 5.30 -15.31 -25.35
C LEU A 258 5.97 -14.75 -26.62
N LYS A 259 5.24 -14.03 -27.48
CA LYS A 259 5.81 -13.38 -28.66
C LYS A 259 6.68 -12.18 -28.32
N LEU A 260 6.29 -11.40 -27.31
CA LEU A 260 7.04 -10.24 -26.83
C LEU A 260 8.30 -10.67 -26.07
N GLU A 261 8.21 -11.74 -25.27
CA GLU A 261 9.34 -12.37 -24.59
C GLU A 261 10.43 -12.80 -25.59
N ALA A 262 10.02 -13.37 -26.73
CA ALA A 262 10.95 -13.70 -27.81
C ALA A 262 11.65 -12.46 -28.42
N GLY A 263 11.08 -11.27 -28.26
CA GLY A 263 11.60 -10.00 -28.75
C GLY A 263 12.45 -9.21 -27.74
N LEU A 264 12.60 -9.65 -26.49
CA LEU A 264 13.30 -8.91 -25.43
C LEU A 264 14.75 -8.60 -25.75
N SER A 265 15.41 -9.42 -26.57
CA SER A 265 16.78 -9.19 -27.03
C SER A 265 16.91 -8.23 -28.21
N THR A 266 15.79 -7.74 -28.75
CA THR A 266 15.79 -6.83 -29.91
C THR A 266 16.00 -5.39 -29.43
N PRO A 267 16.95 -4.64 -30.01
CA PRO A 267 17.13 -3.23 -29.69
C PRO A 267 15.87 -2.40 -29.96
N ALA A 268 15.55 -1.45 -29.07
CA ALA A 268 14.44 -0.52 -29.23
C ALA A 268 14.79 0.57 -30.27
N VAL A 269 14.68 0.23 -31.55
CA VAL A 269 14.99 1.14 -32.67
C VAL A 269 13.75 1.27 -33.56
N THR A 270 13.39 2.52 -33.87
CA THR A 270 12.28 2.81 -34.79
C THR A 270 12.63 2.43 -36.23
N PRO A 271 11.64 2.28 -37.14
CA PRO A 271 11.91 1.93 -38.54
C PRO A 271 12.82 2.90 -39.30
N ASP A 272 12.90 4.16 -38.86
CA ASP A 272 13.79 5.20 -39.40
C ASP A 272 15.15 5.29 -38.67
N GLY A 273 15.45 4.35 -37.77
CA GLY A 273 16.77 4.19 -37.15
C GLY A 273 16.99 4.98 -35.85
N ARG A 274 15.94 5.59 -35.28
CA ARG A 274 16.05 6.30 -34.00
C ARG A 274 16.04 5.31 -32.85
N GLN A 275 17.13 5.31 -32.08
CA GLN A 275 17.21 4.52 -30.86
C GLN A 275 16.36 5.16 -29.75
N LEU A 276 15.57 4.32 -29.08
CA LEU A 276 14.83 4.63 -27.87
C LEU A 276 15.50 3.90 -26.70
N ILE A 277 15.42 4.48 -25.51
CA ILE A 277 15.92 3.85 -24.29
C ILE A 277 14.71 3.44 -23.46
N LEU A 278 14.57 2.14 -23.19
CA LEU A 278 13.45 1.61 -22.42
C LEU A 278 13.91 1.27 -21.01
N ARG A 279 13.48 2.05 -20.02
CA ARG A 279 13.81 1.83 -18.61
C ARG A 279 12.61 1.38 -17.81
N GLY A 280 12.86 0.65 -16.72
CA GLY A 280 11.83 0.27 -15.76
C GLY A 280 11.48 1.43 -14.84
N ASN A 281 10.22 1.49 -14.42
CA ASN A 281 9.84 2.19 -13.19
C ASN A 281 9.73 1.13 -12.10
N VAL A 282 10.33 1.41 -10.95
CA VAL A 282 10.36 0.50 -9.80
C VAL A 282 9.75 1.23 -8.62
N ASP A 283 8.60 0.73 -8.16
CA ASP A 283 7.86 1.20 -7.00
C ASP A 283 8.16 0.35 -5.76
N LEU A 284 8.41 -0.94 -5.96
CA LEU A 284 8.65 -1.92 -4.90
C LEU A 284 9.92 -2.75 -5.15
N PRO A 285 10.62 -3.23 -4.10
CA PRO A 285 11.80 -4.09 -4.26
C PRO A 285 11.57 -5.34 -5.12
N GLU A 286 10.37 -5.91 -5.09
CA GLU A 286 9.99 -7.13 -5.82
C GLU A 286 9.93 -6.90 -7.34
N GLU A 287 9.84 -5.64 -7.79
CA GLU A 287 9.75 -5.29 -9.21
C GLU A 287 11.12 -5.19 -9.89
N ILE A 288 12.22 -5.21 -9.12
CA ILE A 288 13.60 -5.15 -9.64
C ILE A 288 13.88 -6.34 -10.56
N GLU A 289 13.62 -7.57 -10.10
CA GLU A 289 13.92 -8.77 -10.88
C GLU A 289 13.05 -8.90 -12.14
N PRO A 290 11.71 -8.67 -12.10
CA PRO A 290 10.90 -8.54 -13.30
C PRO A 290 11.44 -7.50 -14.28
N ALA A 291 11.87 -6.32 -13.83
CA ALA A 291 12.39 -5.29 -14.72
C ALA A 291 13.69 -5.74 -15.44
N VAL A 292 14.60 -6.43 -14.73
CA VAL A 292 15.79 -7.04 -15.34
C VAL A 292 15.40 -8.12 -16.35
N ARG A 293 14.48 -9.02 -15.99
CA ARG A 293 14.01 -10.10 -16.87
C ARG A 293 13.36 -9.59 -18.15
N HIS A 294 12.69 -8.44 -18.10
CA HIS A 294 12.11 -7.77 -19.27
C HIS A 294 13.09 -6.86 -20.03
N GLY A 295 14.40 -6.95 -19.75
CA GLY A 295 15.43 -6.28 -20.55
C GLY A 295 15.47 -4.76 -20.38
N ALA A 296 15.03 -4.23 -19.23
CA ALA A 296 15.09 -2.79 -18.98
C ALA A 296 16.54 -2.26 -18.98
N GLU A 297 16.77 -1.15 -19.70
CA GLU A 297 18.05 -0.43 -19.80
C GLU A 297 18.26 0.51 -18.60
N GLY A 298 18.18 -0.06 -17.40
CA GLY A 298 18.22 0.65 -16.12
C GLY A 298 16.83 1.02 -15.58
N VAL A 299 16.83 1.93 -14.60
CA VAL A 299 15.62 2.41 -13.91
C VAL A 299 15.43 3.90 -14.19
N GLY A 300 14.33 4.24 -14.85
CA GLY A 300 13.97 5.62 -15.21
C GLY A 300 13.28 6.38 -14.08
N LEU A 301 12.71 5.64 -13.13
CA LEU A 301 12.12 6.16 -11.91
C LEU A 301 12.15 5.08 -10.83
N LEU A 302 12.97 5.29 -9.81
CA LEU A 302 12.90 4.55 -8.55
C LEU A 302 12.12 5.39 -7.56
N ARG A 303 10.93 4.91 -7.20
CA ARG A 303 10.05 5.52 -6.21
C ARG A 303 10.47 5.10 -4.81
N THR A 304 10.69 6.07 -3.93
CA THR A 304 11.20 5.83 -2.57
C THR A 304 10.11 5.75 -1.51
N GLU A 305 8.84 5.87 -1.89
CA GLU A 305 7.73 5.98 -0.94
C GLU A 305 7.48 4.68 -0.17
N PHE A 306 7.85 3.51 -0.72
CA PHE A 306 7.73 2.24 0.02
C PHE A 306 8.65 2.20 1.26
N LEU A 307 9.74 2.99 1.29
CA LEU A 307 10.62 3.11 2.45
C LEU A 307 9.98 3.90 3.60
N LEU A 308 8.84 4.55 3.36
CA LEU A 308 8.16 5.43 4.30
C LEU A 308 6.76 4.93 4.66
N THR A 309 6.03 4.45 3.66
CA THR A 309 4.61 4.10 3.77
C THR A 309 4.41 2.93 4.75
N GLY A 310 3.54 3.12 5.73
CA GLY A 310 3.22 2.09 6.74
C GLY A 310 4.33 1.84 7.76
N ARG A 311 5.32 2.74 7.88
CA ARG A 311 6.43 2.62 8.84
C ARG A 311 6.34 3.65 9.96
N ALA A 312 6.61 3.19 11.17
CA ALA A 312 6.62 4.02 12.37
C ALA A 312 7.77 5.05 12.39
N VAL A 313 8.88 4.77 11.71
CA VAL A 313 10.11 5.58 11.73
C VAL A 313 10.61 5.81 10.31
N ILE A 314 11.21 6.98 10.10
CA ILE A 314 11.90 7.34 8.85
C ILE A 314 13.06 6.34 8.61
N PRO A 315 13.23 5.84 7.38
CA PRO A 315 14.26 4.87 7.05
C PRO A 315 15.66 5.45 7.31
N SER A 316 16.52 4.65 7.94
CA SER A 316 17.90 5.06 8.22
C SER A 316 18.68 5.29 6.92
N GLU A 317 19.72 6.11 6.98
CA GLU A 317 20.61 6.35 5.85
C GLU A 317 21.26 5.05 5.32
N THR A 318 21.63 4.13 6.22
CA THR A 318 22.19 2.83 5.86
C THR A 318 21.18 1.99 5.08
N GLU A 319 19.95 1.90 5.58
CA GLU A 319 18.87 1.16 4.91
C GLU A 319 18.61 1.70 3.49
N GLN A 320 18.53 3.03 3.36
CA GLN A 320 18.36 3.68 2.06
C GLN A 320 19.54 3.39 1.13
N THR A 321 20.78 3.49 1.65
CA THR A 321 22.01 3.20 0.89
C THR A 321 22.00 1.77 0.35
N ASP A 322 21.69 0.80 1.21
CA ASP A 322 21.70 -0.61 0.86
C ASP A 322 20.63 -0.94 -0.18
N TYR A 323 19.46 -0.32 -0.07
CA TYR A 323 18.42 -0.44 -1.10
C TYR A 323 18.87 0.12 -2.45
N PHE A 324 19.41 1.35 -2.48
CA PHE A 324 19.88 1.96 -3.74
C PHE A 324 21.02 1.15 -4.38
N ARG A 325 21.94 0.60 -3.57
CA ARG A 325 23.00 -0.31 -4.04
C ARG A 325 22.44 -1.60 -4.59
N ARG A 326 21.45 -2.21 -3.93
CA ARG A 326 20.79 -3.42 -4.43
C ARG A 326 20.18 -3.20 -5.81
N VAL A 327 19.52 -2.06 -6.03
CA VAL A 327 18.98 -1.69 -7.35
C VAL A 327 20.11 -1.51 -8.37
N ALA A 328 21.17 -0.76 -8.02
CA ALA A 328 22.30 -0.54 -8.92
C ALA A 328 23.04 -1.84 -9.30
N GLN A 329 23.16 -2.79 -8.38
CA GLN A 329 23.75 -4.11 -8.64
C GLN A 329 22.92 -4.95 -9.61
N ALA A 330 21.60 -4.81 -9.58
CA ALA A 330 20.71 -5.50 -10.53
C ALA A 330 20.82 -4.96 -11.96
N PHE A 331 21.30 -3.71 -12.12
CA PHE A 331 21.43 -3.00 -13.39
C PHE A 331 22.87 -2.49 -13.60
N PRO A 332 23.85 -3.39 -13.76
CA PRO A 332 25.26 -3.01 -13.84
C PRO A 332 25.51 -2.10 -15.06
N ASN A 333 26.21 -0.98 -14.83
CA ASN A 333 26.54 0.04 -15.83
C ASN A 333 25.33 0.73 -16.48
N GLN A 334 24.13 0.59 -15.90
CA GLN A 334 22.93 1.25 -16.36
C GLN A 334 22.49 2.33 -15.35
N PRO A 335 21.85 3.41 -15.82
CA PRO A 335 21.43 4.48 -14.95
C PRO A 335 20.24 4.10 -14.08
N ILE A 336 20.33 4.49 -12.80
CA ILE A 336 19.25 4.39 -11.82
C ILE A 336 18.84 5.78 -11.39
N VAL A 337 17.64 6.21 -11.77
CA VAL A 337 17.11 7.53 -11.40
C VAL A 337 16.30 7.41 -10.10
N VAL A 338 16.91 7.79 -8.99
CA VAL A 338 16.27 7.83 -7.66
C VAL A 338 15.49 9.12 -7.52
N ARG A 339 14.17 9.02 -7.38
CA ARG A 339 13.34 10.16 -7.02
C ARG A 339 13.44 10.38 -5.52
N THR A 340 13.70 11.62 -5.10
CA THR A 340 13.67 11.96 -3.67
C THR A 340 12.26 11.78 -3.12
N PHE A 341 12.12 11.82 -1.80
CA PHE A 341 10.83 11.54 -1.18
C PHE A 341 9.69 12.43 -1.72
N ASP A 342 8.62 11.79 -2.20
CA ASP A 342 7.35 12.43 -2.60
C ASP A 342 6.32 12.31 -1.45
N LEU A 343 6.69 12.88 -0.29
CA LEU A 343 5.88 12.88 0.93
C LEU A 343 4.61 13.71 0.75
N GLY A 344 3.43 13.24 1.10
CA GLY A 344 2.22 14.06 1.00
C GLY A 344 0.94 13.24 1.20
N GLY A 345 -0.10 13.86 1.74
CA GLY A 345 -1.36 13.18 2.03
C GLY A 345 -1.18 12.02 3.01
N ASP A 346 -1.45 10.80 2.56
CA ASP A 346 -1.35 9.55 3.31
C ASP A 346 0.07 8.95 3.38
N LYS A 347 1.07 9.59 2.75
CA LYS A 347 2.42 9.01 2.57
C LYS A 347 3.45 9.46 3.60
N PHE A 348 3.03 10.12 4.66
CA PHE A 348 3.93 10.53 5.74
C PHE A 348 4.24 9.33 6.66
N PRO A 349 5.50 9.14 7.10
CA PRO A 349 5.82 8.22 8.18
C PRO A 349 5.01 8.58 9.42
N VAL A 350 4.67 7.58 10.22
CA VAL A 350 3.72 7.77 11.31
C VAL A 350 4.23 8.72 12.40
N ALA A 351 5.56 8.83 12.55
CA ALA A 351 6.20 9.80 13.45
C ALA A 351 6.14 11.26 12.98
N PHE A 352 5.68 11.52 11.75
CA PHE A 352 5.61 12.85 11.17
C PHE A 352 4.21 13.43 11.38
N ASP A 353 4.11 14.46 12.23
CA ASP A 353 2.84 15.16 12.54
C ASP A 353 2.45 16.08 11.38
N ALA A 354 2.00 15.48 10.28
CA ALA A 354 1.57 16.22 9.10
C ALA A 354 0.26 16.97 9.40
N PRO A 355 0.16 18.26 9.05
CA PRO A 355 -1.10 18.99 9.17
C PRO A 355 -2.14 18.37 8.23
N ILE A 356 -3.38 18.28 8.71
CA ILE A 356 -4.51 17.89 7.86
C ILE A 356 -4.82 19.07 6.93
N GLU A 357 -4.61 18.89 5.64
CA GLU A 357 -4.90 19.90 4.63
C GLU A 357 -6.19 19.58 3.87
N ALA A 358 -6.96 20.61 3.54
CA ALA A 358 -8.18 20.45 2.75
C ALA A 358 -7.89 19.92 1.33
N ASN A 359 -6.71 20.21 0.78
CA ASN A 359 -6.28 19.79 -0.56
C ASN A 359 -4.84 19.27 -0.53
N PRO A 360 -4.58 18.04 -0.05
CA PRO A 360 -3.22 17.52 0.11
C PRO A 360 -2.41 17.51 -1.18
N PHE A 361 -3.06 17.28 -2.34
CA PHE A 361 -2.38 17.33 -3.64
C PHE A 361 -1.83 18.72 -4.00
N LEU A 362 -2.41 19.80 -3.47
CA LEU A 362 -1.96 21.18 -3.72
C LEU A 362 -1.05 21.71 -2.59
N GLY A 363 -0.97 20.97 -1.49
CA GLY A 363 -0.47 21.44 -0.20
C GLY A 363 1.00 21.17 0.06
N TRP A 364 1.32 20.90 1.32
CA TRP A 364 2.67 20.70 1.83
C TRP A 364 3.15 19.28 1.57
N ARG A 365 3.81 19.09 0.42
CA ARG A 365 4.26 17.79 -0.05
C ARG A 365 5.58 17.84 -0.84
N SER A 366 6.17 16.67 -1.05
CA SER A 366 7.29 16.40 -1.94
C SER A 366 8.51 17.27 -1.58
N ILE A 367 9.10 17.95 -2.55
CA ILE A 367 10.27 18.80 -2.34
C ILE A 367 10.05 19.91 -1.30
N ARG A 368 8.81 20.38 -1.10
CA ARG A 368 8.48 21.41 -0.10
C ARG A 368 8.77 20.90 1.30
N VAL A 369 8.29 19.69 1.61
CA VAL A 369 8.57 19.02 2.89
C VAL A 369 10.06 18.77 3.04
N CYS A 370 10.74 18.28 1.99
CA CYS A 370 12.17 18.02 2.03
C CYS A 370 13.02 19.27 2.32
N LEU A 371 12.61 20.43 1.80
CA LEU A 371 13.31 21.71 2.03
C LEU A 371 13.00 22.29 3.42
N ASP A 372 11.77 22.14 3.91
CA ASP A 372 11.35 22.61 5.24
C ASP A 372 11.85 21.70 6.38
N HIS A 373 12.09 20.41 6.09
CA HIS A 373 12.63 19.40 7.02
C HIS A 373 13.96 18.79 6.54
N PRO A 374 15.08 19.56 6.54
CA PRO A 374 16.39 19.07 6.13
C PRO A 374 16.88 17.85 6.93
N GLU A 375 16.45 17.67 8.16
CA GLU A 375 16.78 16.51 9.00
C GLU A 375 16.29 15.19 8.44
N ILE A 376 15.21 15.21 7.63
CA ILE A 376 14.68 14.04 6.92
C ILE A 376 15.36 13.89 5.57
N PHE A 377 15.64 15.02 4.90
CA PHE A 377 16.12 15.02 3.53
C PHE A 377 17.62 14.77 3.41
N ARG A 378 18.45 15.34 4.30
CA ARG A 378 19.92 15.18 4.29
C ARG A 378 20.35 13.71 4.41
N PRO A 379 19.76 12.86 5.28
CA PRO A 379 20.02 11.42 5.26
C PRO A 379 19.78 10.76 3.90
N GLN A 380 18.71 11.13 3.19
CA GLN A 380 18.46 10.61 1.85
C GLN A 380 19.51 11.09 0.83
N ILE A 381 19.92 12.36 0.90
CA ILE A 381 21.01 12.91 0.08
C ILE A 381 22.30 12.12 0.29
N ARG A 382 22.72 11.90 1.55
CA ARG A 382 23.92 11.12 1.87
C ARG A 382 23.81 9.68 1.41
N ALA A 383 22.66 9.05 1.58
CA ALA A 383 22.42 7.69 1.10
C ALA A 383 22.59 7.57 -0.43
N ILE A 384 22.05 8.53 -1.19
CA ILE A 384 22.20 8.57 -2.65
C ILE A 384 23.67 8.82 -3.03
N LEU A 385 24.34 9.79 -2.41
CA LEU A 385 25.77 10.07 -2.65
C LEU A 385 26.66 8.85 -2.38
N ARG A 386 26.39 8.13 -1.29
CA ARG A 386 27.15 6.93 -0.91
C ARG A 386 26.88 5.76 -1.84
N ALA A 387 25.64 5.58 -2.30
CA ALA A 387 25.29 4.54 -3.26
C ALA A 387 25.84 4.84 -4.67
N ALA A 388 25.91 6.13 -5.04
CA ALA A 388 26.45 6.59 -6.31
C ALA A 388 27.99 6.46 -6.42
N ALA A 389 28.69 6.23 -5.30
CA ALA A 389 30.13 5.98 -5.27
C ALA A 389 30.46 4.59 -5.86
N GLY A 390 30.35 4.44 -7.18
CA GLY A 390 30.60 3.21 -7.92
C GLY A 390 29.48 2.74 -8.85
N SER A 391 28.45 3.57 -9.09
CA SER A 391 27.32 3.24 -9.98
C SER A 391 26.71 4.50 -10.59
N ASP A 392 26.08 4.40 -11.76
CA ASP A 392 25.37 5.54 -12.41
C ASP A 392 24.02 5.76 -11.71
N ILE A 393 24.08 6.28 -10.48
CA ILE A 393 22.89 6.71 -9.74
C ILE A 393 22.69 8.21 -9.98
N ARG A 394 21.45 8.58 -10.24
CA ARG A 394 21.03 9.97 -10.49
C ARG A 394 19.92 10.33 -9.51
N MET A 395 19.88 11.59 -9.08
CA MET A 395 18.84 12.11 -8.20
C MET A 395 17.80 12.86 -9.03
N MET A 396 16.52 12.73 -8.70
CA MET A 396 15.42 13.44 -9.36
C MET A 396 14.48 14.07 -8.33
N LEU A 397 14.14 15.34 -8.55
CA LEU A 397 13.33 16.13 -7.63
C LEU A 397 11.85 16.17 -8.08
N PRO A 398 10.89 15.69 -7.25
CA PRO A 398 9.47 15.79 -7.53
C PRO A 398 8.90 17.18 -7.21
N LEU A 399 7.79 17.52 -7.86
CA LEU A 399 6.93 18.68 -7.58
C LEU A 399 7.65 20.04 -7.58
N ILE A 400 8.67 20.18 -8.42
CA ILE A 400 9.36 21.47 -8.59
C ILE A 400 8.41 22.48 -9.21
N THR A 401 8.44 23.70 -8.69
CA THR A 401 7.70 24.86 -9.19
C THR A 401 8.56 26.10 -9.37
N ARG A 402 9.78 26.11 -8.80
CA ARG A 402 10.69 27.26 -8.81
C ARG A 402 12.14 26.83 -9.05
N VAL A 403 12.91 27.68 -9.72
CA VAL A 403 14.35 27.45 -9.98
C VAL A 403 15.15 27.37 -8.68
N ASP A 404 14.78 28.19 -7.68
CA ASP A 404 15.52 28.28 -6.42
C ASP A 404 15.37 27.01 -5.57
N GLU A 405 14.30 26.23 -5.74
CA GLU A 405 14.16 24.91 -5.10
C GLU A 405 15.27 23.97 -5.58
N VAL A 406 15.54 23.93 -6.88
CA VAL A 406 16.62 23.09 -7.46
C VAL A 406 18.00 23.56 -7.01
N ARG A 407 18.24 24.87 -7.00
CA ARG A 407 19.51 25.44 -6.53
C ARG A 407 19.77 25.11 -5.08
N ARG A 408 18.75 25.25 -4.23
CA ARG A 408 18.88 24.95 -2.81
C ARG A 408 19.23 23.48 -2.56
N VAL A 409 18.63 22.57 -3.33
CA VAL A 409 18.97 21.14 -3.23
C VAL A 409 20.42 20.88 -3.67
N ARG A 410 20.89 21.52 -4.74
CA ARG A 410 22.30 21.40 -5.17
C ARG A 410 23.27 21.86 -4.08
N GLU A 411 22.99 23.00 -3.45
CA GLU A 411 23.76 23.49 -2.31
C GLU A 411 23.80 22.45 -1.18
N MET A 412 22.65 21.87 -0.80
CA MET A 412 22.59 20.83 0.21
C MET A 412 23.40 19.58 -0.18
N VAL A 413 23.36 19.17 -1.45
CA VAL A 413 24.15 18.04 -1.97
C VAL A 413 25.64 18.32 -1.87
N ASP A 414 26.08 19.53 -2.21
CA ASP A 414 27.49 19.93 -2.15
C ASP A 414 27.98 20.06 -0.69
N GLU A 415 27.15 20.60 0.21
CA GLU A 415 27.39 20.64 1.65
C GLU A 415 27.60 19.23 2.23
N GLU A 416 26.68 18.30 1.96
CA GLU A 416 26.77 16.92 2.46
C GLU A 416 27.96 16.17 1.86
N ARG A 417 28.23 16.34 0.55
CA ARG A 417 29.40 15.74 -0.10
C ARG A 417 30.70 16.22 0.55
N ALA A 418 30.84 17.51 0.78
CA ALA A 418 32.03 18.08 1.43
C ALA A 418 32.20 17.54 2.86
N ALA A 419 31.11 17.45 3.63
CA ALA A 419 31.13 16.90 4.99
C ALA A 419 31.54 15.41 5.01
N MET A 420 30.98 14.59 4.13
CA MET A 420 31.33 13.17 4.00
C MET A 420 32.80 12.97 3.64
N LEU A 421 33.31 13.72 2.65
CA LEU A 421 34.72 13.63 2.24
C LEU A 421 35.67 14.08 3.37
N ALA A 422 35.31 15.12 4.12
CA ALA A 422 36.09 15.57 5.27
C ALA A 422 36.13 14.52 6.41
N ALA A 423 35.07 13.72 6.54
CA ALA A 423 34.99 12.59 7.48
C ALA A 423 35.67 11.31 6.96
N GLY A 424 36.21 11.31 5.74
CA GLY A 424 36.81 10.12 5.11
C GLY A 424 35.78 9.08 4.65
N GLU A 425 34.52 9.47 4.50
CA GLU A 425 33.44 8.61 4.04
C GLU A 425 33.34 8.59 2.50
N PRO A 426 32.93 7.46 1.90
CA PRO A 426 32.73 7.38 0.46
C PRO A 426 31.52 8.22 0.02
N ALA A 427 31.75 9.12 -0.93
CA ALA A 427 30.74 9.88 -1.63
C ALA A 427 31.11 9.96 -3.12
N ALA A 428 30.10 9.93 -4.01
CA ALA A 428 30.35 10.19 -5.43
C ALA A 428 31.04 11.55 -5.61
N GLU A 429 31.83 11.74 -6.67
CA GLU A 429 32.42 13.04 -7.01
C GLU A 429 31.40 13.94 -7.73
N HIS A 430 30.59 13.33 -8.60
CA HIS A 430 29.51 13.99 -9.31
C HIS A 430 28.20 13.22 -9.11
N LEU A 431 27.10 13.93 -8.92
CA LEU A 431 25.76 13.36 -8.83
C LEU A 431 24.84 14.13 -9.79
N PRO A 432 24.39 13.54 -10.91
CA PRO A 432 23.42 14.18 -11.77
C PRO A 432 22.09 14.41 -11.05
N ILE A 433 21.59 15.64 -11.08
CA ILE A 433 20.35 16.07 -10.44
C ILE A 433 19.39 16.55 -11.53
N GLY A 434 18.32 15.79 -11.73
CA GLY A 434 17.24 16.12 -12.65
C GLY A 434 16.00 16.61 -11.94
N VAL A 435 15.04 17.08 -12.75
CA VAL A 435 13.76 17.58 -12.27
C VAL A 435 12.63 16.78 -12.91
N MET A 436 11.64 16.39 -12.10
CA MET A 436 10.38 15.90 -12.63
C MET A 436 9.52 17.07 -13.10
N ILE A 437 9.26 17.14 -14.41
CA ILE A 437 8.34 18.10 -15.02
C ILE A 437 6.93 17.55 -14.85
N GLU A 438 6.31 17.88 -13.73
CA GLU A 438 4.97 17.39 -13.35
C GLU A 438 4.03 18.48 -12.84
N THR A 439 4.46 19.74 -12.90
CA THR A 439 3.62 20.89 -12.58
C THR A 439 3.51 21.83 -13.78
N PRO A 440 2.39 22.52 -13.98
CA PRO A 440 2.27 23.53 -15.02
C PRO A 440 3.32 24.63 -14.88
N ALA A 441 3.67 24.98 -13.64
CA ALA A 441 4.75 25.92 -13.35
C ALA A 441 6.08 25.43 -13.94
N ALA A 442 6.47 24.17 -13.68
CA ALA A 442 7.70 23.59 -14.23
C ALA A 442 7.72 23.58 -15.76
N VAL A 443 6.59 23.34 -16.41
CA VAL A 443 6.47 23.45 -17.89
C VAL A 443 6.73 24.88 -18.36
N ILE A 444 6.12 25.88 -17.72
CA ILE A 444 6.26 27.29 -18.08
C ILE A 444 7.70 27.79 -17.94
N ILE A 445 8.45 27.29 -16.94
CA ILE A 445 9.84 27.69 -16.67
C ILE A 445 10.87 26.62 -17.07
N ALA A 446 10.53 25.70 -17.98
CA ALA A 446 11.37 24.56 -18.33
C ALA A 446 12.74 24.98 -18.90
N ASP A 447 12.81 26.07 -19.66
CA ASP A 447 14.06 26.67 -20.16
C ASP A 447 15.01 27.06 -19.01
N ARG A 448 14.46 27.63 -17.94
CA ARG A 448 15.22 28.05 -16.76
C ARG A 448 15.61 26.88 -15.88
N LEU A 449 14.74 25.88 -15.75
CA LEU A 449 15.04 24.65 -15.03
C LEU A 449 16.17 23.88 -15.74
N ALA A 450 16.18 23.86 -17.08
CA ALA A 450 17.21 23.18 -17.87
C ALA A 450 18.61 23.79 -17.64
N ALA A 451 18.69 25.08 -17.30
CA ALA A 451 19.95 25.73 -16.97
C ALA A 451 20.52 25.32 -15.60
N VAL A 452 19.73 24.68 -14.73
CA VAL A 452 20.14 24.29 -13.36
C VAL A 452 19.95 22.80 -13.07
N SER A 453 19.48 21.99 -14.02
CA SER A 453 19.25 20.55 -13.86
C SER A 453 19.90 19.75 -14.99
N ASP A 454 20.34 18.54 -14.71
CA ASP A 454 21.09 17.71 -15.66
C ASP A 454 20.18 16.93 -16.63
N PHE A 455 18.91 16.72 -16.27
CA PHE A 455 17.91 16.06 -17.11
C PHE A 455 16.48 16.37 -16.64
N PHE A 456 15.51 16.07 -17.51
CA PHE A 456 14.09 16.07 -17.19
C PHE A 456 13.48 14.68 -17.25
N SER A 457 12.45 14.47 -16.44
CA SER A 457 11.51 13.37 -16.55
C SER A 457 10.10 13.93 -16.45
N VAL A 458 9.22 13.62 -17.40
CA VAL A 458 7.86 14.19 -17.41
C VAL A 458 6.94 13.30 -16.60
N GLY A 459 6.43 13.82 -15.47
CA GLY A 459 5.46 13.13 -14.62
C GLY A 459 4.04 13.43 -15.09
N THR A 460 3.59 12.73 -16.14
CA THR A 460 2.29 13.03 -16.79
C THR A 460 1.09 12.90 -15.86
N ASN A 461 1.16 12.06 -14.82
CA ASN A 461 0.04 11.88 -13.88
C ASN A 461 -0.27 13.18 -13.12
N ASP A 462 0.73 13.76 -12.46
CA ASP A 462 0.58 14.99 -11.69
C ASP A 462 0.43 16.19 -12.65
N LEU A 463 1.12 16.18 -13.81
CA LEU A 463 0.97 17.22 -14.83
C LEU A 463 -0.47 17.31 -15.33
N THR A 464 -1.09 16.17 -15.65
CA THR A 464 -2.49 16.10 -16.11
C THR A 464 -3.43 16.59 -15.01
N GLN A 465 -3.20 16.14 -13.78
CA GLN A 465 -4.02 16.53 -12.63
C GLN A 465 -4.05 18.05 -12.43
N TYR A 466 -2.89 18.71 -12.43
CA TYR A 466 -2.81 20.14 -12.17
C TYR A 466 -3.14 20.99 -13.40
N THR A 467 -2.85 20.51 -14.61
CA THR A 467 -3.15 21.27 -15.85
C THR A 467 -4.64 21.25 -16.15
N LEU A 468 -5.30 20.08 -16.03
CA LEU A 468 -6.72 19.93 -16.31
C LEU A 468 -7.61 20.22 -15.09
N VAL A 469 -7.01 20.39 -13.91
CA VAL A 469 -7.72 20.59 -12.64
C VAL A 469 -8.64 19.40 -12.33
N VAL A 470 -8.09 18.19 -12.45
CA VAL A 470 -8.81 16.93 -12.25
C VAL A 470 -8.02 16.04 -11.31
N ASP A 471 -8.56 15.81 -10.11
CA ASP A 471 -8.00 14.85 -9.17
C ASP A 471 -8.11 13.42 -9.74
N ARG A 472 -6.96 12.76 -9.91
CA ARG A 472 -6.87 11.39 -10.44
C ARG A 472 -7.52 10.34 -9.52
N GLY A 473 -7.62 10.63 -8.22
CA GLY A 473 -8.30 9.79 -7.24
C GLY A 473 -9.81 9.94 -7.24
N ASN A 474 -10.34 10.98 -7.90
CA ASN A 474 -11.77 11.25 -7.90
C ASN A 474 -12.50 10.49 -9.01
N ALA A 475 -13.15 9.38 -8.63
CA ALA A 475 -13.89 8.52 -9.55
C ALA A 475 -14.97 9.26 -10.37
N ARG A 476 -15.54 10.37 -9.87
CA ARG A 476 -16.55 11.17 -10.60
C ARG A 476 -15.96 11.96 -11.77
N LEU A 477 -14.63 12.14 -11.80
CA LEU A 477 -13.91 12.91 -12.81
C LEU A 477 -13.03 12.02 -13.70
N ALA A 478 -13.13 10.68 -13.56
CA ALA A 478 -12.26 9.74 -14.26
C ALA A 478 -12.32 9.88 -15.79
N ASP A 479 -13.45 10.31 -16.35
CA ASP A 479 -13.62 10.57 -17.78
C ASP A 479 -12.88 11.82 -18.28
N ARG A 480 -12.55 12.75 -17.37
CA ARG A 480 -11.85 14.02 -17.63
C ARG A 480 -10.33 13.92 -17.41
N PHE A 481 -9.85 12.88 -16.73
CA PHE A 481 -8.42 12.66 -16.57
C PHE A 481 -7.83 12.03 -17.84
N ARG A 482 -7.33 12.87 -18.76
CA ARG A 482 -6.81 12.46 -20.08
C ARG A 482 -5.36 12.91 -20.25
N THR A 483 -4.45 11.95 -20.20
CA THR A 483 -3.01 12.21 -20.42
C THR A 483 -2.68 12.57 -21.87
N GLU A 484 -3.57 12.24 -22.79
CA GLU A 484 -3.52 12.49 -24.22
C GLU A 484 -4.22 13.79 -24.63
N ASP A 485 -4.68 14.60 -23.68
CA ASP A 485 -5.34 15.88 -23.95
C ASP A 485 -4.36 16.84 -24.67
N PRO A 486 -4.81 17.62 -25.67
CA PRO A 486 -3.96 18.60 -26.36
C PRO A 486 -3.31 19.66 -25.47
N ALA A 487 -3.82 19.89 -24.26
CA ALA A 487 -3.18 20.78 -23.29
C ALA A 487 -1.94 20.13 -22.61
N ILE A 488 -1.80 18.81 -22.68
CA ILE A 488 -0.71 18.03 -22.08
C ILE A 488 0.39 17.70 -23.11
N LEU A 489 -0.02 17.44 -24.37
CA LEU A 489 0.88 17.20 -25.51
C LEU A 489 1.58 18.49 -25.96
#